data_AF-A0A8J6YCQ4-F1
#
_entry.id   AF-A0A8J6YCQ4-F1
#
_cell.length_a   1.000
_cell.length_b   1.000
_cell.length_c   1.000
_cell.angle_alpha   90.00
_cell.angle_beta   90.00
_cell.angle_gamma   90.00
#
_symmetry.space_group_name_H-M   'P 1'
#
loop_
_entity.id
_entity.type
_entity.pdbx_description
1 polymer ?
#
loop_
_entity_poly.entity_id
_entity_poly.type
_entity_poly.pdbx_seq_one_letter_code
_entity_poly.pdbx_strand_id
1 'polypeptide(L)'
;MTRSCPWCLEPLPVRPAPPECPNCGRPLGEEGELKARELRFDRVEAAQAARFRRMLGWGMPVTALIAVAMPLVHVGALAVVPLLIGVHLVLVRVVLVRDAQRLLGPVRRLLNRWLARFSFLWIGLPGYGAMTVPVAGVLVGVGTFAVLTSLVHVSTMVSLQRERSGKELARWEKLVPVVLAVLSIGLLVIMIGLAILFGWSIMAIVDRMPAQ
;
A
#
# COMPACT_ATOMS: atom_id res chain seq x y z
N MET A 1 9.58 31.77 4.76
CA MET A 1 9.90 30.36 4.46
C MET A 1 11.40 30.24 4.28
N THR A 2 12.09 29.51 5.14
CA THR A 2 13.51 29.20 5.00
C THR A 2 13.70 28.31 3.78
N ARG A 3 14.43 28.78 2.75
CA ARG A 3 14.84 27.92 1.63
C ARG A 3 15.89 26.94 2.15
N SER A 4 15.73 25.67 1.83
CA SER A 4 16.74 24.63 2.11
C SER A 4 17.47 24.29 0.80
N CYS A 5 18.76 23.97 0.89
CA CYS A 5 19.53 23.56 -0.27
C CYS A 5 18.94 22.28 -0.88
N PRO A 6 18.69 22.21 -2.20
CA PRO A 6 18.09 21.03 -2.83
C PRO A 6 19.03 19.80 -2.79
N TRP A 7 20.33 20.02 -2.56
CA TRP A 7 21.37 19.00 -2.52
C TRP A 7 21.59 18.40 -1.13
N CYS A 8 21.93 19.23 -0.14
CA CYS A 8 22.24 18.81 1.23
C CYS A 8 21.09 18.98 2.23
N LEU A 9 19.99 19.62 1.83
CA LEU A 9 18.80 19.91 2.67
C LEU A 9 19.06 20.85 3.86
N GLU A 10 20.24 21.45 3.96
CA GLU A 10 20.54 22.42 5.00
C GLU A 10 19.93 23.79 4.67
N PRO A 11 19.58 24.59 5.71
CA PRO A 11 19.02 25.91 5.52
C PRO A 11 20.02 26.82 4.79
N LEU A 12 19.54 27.51 3.74
CA LEU A 12 20.33 28.50 3.03
C LEU A 12 20.25 29.86 3.74
N PRO A 13 21.34 30.66 3.73
CA PRO A 13 21.33 32.01 4.27
C PRO A 13 20.27 32.87 3.57
N VAL A 14 19.64 33.76 4.33
CA VAL A 14 18.58 34.66 3.84
C VAL A 14 19.23 35.74 2.96
N ARG A 15 19.11 35.56 1.64
CA ARG A 15 19.37 36.48 0.49
C ARG A 15 20.54 37.49 0.57
N PRO A 16 21.26 37.72 -0.54
CA PRO A 16 21.12 37.08 -1.86
C PRO A 16 21.60 35.62 -1.83
N ALA A 17 20.92 34.75 -2.58
CA ALA A 17 21.33 33.35 -2.66
C ALA A 17 22.64 33.28 -3.45
N PRO A 18 23.74 32.75 -2.87
CA PRO A 18 24.98 32.57 -3.61
C PRO A 18 24.76 31.63 -4.81
N PRO A 19 25.57 31.74 -5.89
CA PRO A 19 25.47 30.86 -7.05
C PRO A 19 25.78 29.39 -6.71
N GLU A 20 26.42 29.14 -5.57
CA GLU A 20 26.73 27.82 -5.05
C GLU A 20 26.33 27.71 -3.58
N CYS A 21 25.95 26.52 -3.14
CA CYS A 21 25.64 26.29 -1.74
C CYS A 21 26.92 26.34 -0.89
N PRO A 22 26.98 27.17 0.16
CA PRO A 22 28.20 27.33 0.97
C PRO A 22 28.61 26.04 1.70
N ASN A 23 27.68 25.12 1.96
CA ASN A 23 27.97 23.91 2.71
C ASN A 23 28.35 22.70 1.85
N CYS A 24 27.86 22.62 0.61
CA CYS A 24 28.13 21.48 -0.28
C CYS A 24 28.79 21.85 -1.61
N GLY A 25 29.03 23.14 -1.87
CA GLY A 25 29.70 23.64 -3.08
C GLY A 25 28.94 23.39 -4.38
N ARG A 26 27.69 22.95 -4.34
CA ARG A 26 26.91 22.63 -5.54
C ARG A 26 26.17 23.84 -6.08
N PRO A 27 26.01 23.96 -7.42
CA PRO A 27 25.36 25.11 -8.03
C PRO A 27 23.91 25.23 -7.57
N LEU A 28 23.53 26.47 -7.28
CA LEU A 28 22.19 26.94 -6.94
C LEU A 28 21.67 27.76 -8.13
N GLY A 29 20.42 27.51 -8.51
CA GLY A 29 19.80 28.04 -9.74
C GLY A 29 18.84 27.02 -10.34
N GLU A 30 18.07 27.40 -11.36
CA GLU A 30 17.04 26.52 -11.94
C GLU A 30 17.62 25.19 -12.45
N GLU A 31 18.74 25.23 -13.18
CA GLU A 31 19.41 24.02 -13.68
C GLU A 31 19.93 23.13 -12.54
N GLY A 32 20.53 23.74 -11.51
CA GLY A 32 21.03 23.03 -10.34
C GLY A 32 19.90 22.38 -9.54
N GLU A 33 18.76 23.06 -9.39
CA GLU A 33 17.56 22.56 -8.73
C GLU A 33 16.91 21.39 -9.49
N LEU A 34 16.83 21.48 -10.83
CA LEU A 34 16.35 20.40 -11.68
C LEU A 34 17.23 19.16 -11.58
N LYS A 35 18.55 19.33 -11.71
CA LYS A 35 19.52 18.22 -11.59
C LYS A 35 19.51 17.58 -10.20
N ALA A 36 19.40 18.39 -9.14
CA ALA A 36 19.25 17.90 -7.78
C ALA A 36 17.93 17.14 -7.56
N ARG A 37 16.85 17.58 -8.21
CA ARG A 37 15.57 16.89 -8.19
C ARG A 37 15.67 15.53 -8.89
N GLU A 38 16.24 15.47 -10.09
CA GLU A 38 16.43 14.22 -10.84
C GLU A 38 17.25 13.19 -10.06
N LEU A 39 18.40 13.58 -9.51
CA LEU A 39 19.24 12.69 -8.72
C LEU A 39 18.54 12.17 -7.45
N ARG A 40 17.62 12.94 -6.86
CA ARG A 40 16.79 12.47 -5.74
C ARG A 40 15.79 11.42 -6.19
N PHE A 41 15.18 11.58 -7.36
CA PHE A 41 14.30 10.55 -7.93
C PHE A 41 15.07 9.26 -8.20
N ASP A 42 16.24 9.33 -8.86
CA ASP A 42 17.06 8.15 -9.18
C ASP A 42 17.48 7.39 -7.90
N ARG A 43 17.89 8.13 -6.85
CA ARG A 43 18.25 7.53 -5.56
C ARG A 43 17.07 6.81 -4.90
N VAL A 44 15.88 7.43 -4.92
CA VAL A 44 14.68 6.83 -4.34
C VAL A 44 14.23 5.62 -5.14
N GLU A 45 14.31 5.68 -6.47
CA GLU A 45 13.99 4.58 -7.38
C GLU A 45 14.87 3.35 -7.11
N ALA A 46 16.19 3.53 -7.06
CA ALA A 46 17.15 2.48 -6.74
C ALA A 46 16.92 1.90 -5.33
N ALA A 47 16.67 2.76 -4.34
CA ALA A 47 16.37 2.33 -2.98
C ALA A 47 15.06 1.53 -2.90
N GLN A 48 14.03 1.94 -3.65
CA GLN A 48 12.74 1.25 -3.68
C GLN A 48 12.87 -0.16 -4.27
N ALA A 49 13.63 -0.33 -5.35
CA ALA A 49 13.90 -1.65 -5.94
C ALA A 49 14.69 -2.56 -4.98
N ALA A 50 15.68 -2.03 -4.27
CA ALA A 50 16.45 -2.77 -3.28
C ALA A 50 15.56 -3.23 -2.09
N ARG A 51 14.71 -2.34 -1.57
CA ARG A 51 13.78 -2.66 -0.47
C ARG A 51 12.72 -3.65 -0.90
N PHE A 52 12.20 -3.54 -2.12
CA PHE A 52 11.25 -4.50 -2.69
C PHE A 52 11.83 -5.91 -2.70
N ARG A 53 13.04 -6.09 -3.26
CA ARG A 53 13.71 -7.41 -3.28
C ARG A 53 13.96 -7.95 -1.88
N ARG A 54 14.40 -7.10 -0.95
CA ARG A 54 14.61 -7.48 0.45
C ARG A 54 13.29 -7.92 1.12
N MET A 55 12.22 -7.18 0.89
CA MET A 55 10.90 -7.47 1.45
C MET A 55 10.33 -8.77 0.91
N LEU A 56 10.47 -9.05 -0.39
CA LEU A 56 10.09 -10.34 -0.95
C LEU A 56 10.94 -11.49 -0.42
N GLY A 57 12.26 -11.30 -0.36
CA GLY A 57 13.20 -12.34 0.08
C GLY A 57 12.94 -12.83 1.51
N TRP A 58 12.61 -11.93 2.43
CA TRP A 58 12.27 -12.30 3.81
C TRP A 58 10.78 -12.56 4.03
N GLY A 59 9.92 -11.82 3.34
CA GLY A 59 8.47 -11.90 3.55
C GLY A 59 7.87 -13.20 3.05
N MET A 60 8.24 -13.67 1.86
CA MET A 60 7.72 -14.92 1.29
C MET A 60 7.95 -16.15 2.19
N PRO A 61 9.17 -16.42 2.70
CA PRO A 61 9.38 -17.58 3.59
C PRO A 61 8.62 -17.42 4.92
N VAL A 62 8.57 -16.21 5.49
CA VAL A 62 7.78 -15.96 6.72
C VAL A 62 6.30 -16.23 6.47
N THR A 63 5.75 -15.75 5.36
CA THR A 63 4.36 -16.02 4.95
C THR A 63 4.12 -17.52 4.73
N ALA A 64 5.07 -18.24 4.13
CA ALA A 64 4.96 -19.68 3.94
C ALA A 64 4.89 -20.43 5.29
N LEU A 65 5.75 -20.07 6.24
CA LEU A 65 5.75 -20.65 7.59
C LEU A 65 4.42 -20.40 8.31
N ILE A 66 3.90 -19.17 8.23
CA ILE A 66 2.59 -18.82 8.79
C ILE A 66 1.48 -19.65 8.14
N ALA A 67 1.52 -19.81 6.81
CA ALA A 67 0.54 -20.60 6.08
C ALA A 67 0.54 -22.08 6.50
N VAL A 68 1.73 -22.66 6.74
CA VAL A 68 1.86 -24.04 7.24
C VAL A 68 1.30 -24.18 8.65
N ALA A 69 1.46 -23.16 9.50
CA ALA A 69 0.91 -23.16 10.85
C ALA A 69 -0.61 -22.88 10.89
N MET A 70 -1.15 -22.22 9.87
CA MET A 70 -2.53 -21.73 9.87
C MET A 70 -3.60 -22.81 10.07
N PRO A 71 -3.48 -24.02 9.48
CA PRO A 71 -4.41 -25.12 9.74
C PRO A 71 -4.44 -25.60 11.20
N LEU A 72 -3.45 -25.27 12.03
CA LEU A 72 -3.48 -25.62 13.45
C LEU A 72 -4.29 -24.61 14.28
N VAL A 73 -4.60 -23.44 13.70
CA VAL A 73 -5.20 -22.28 14.38
C VAL A 73 -6.57 -21.93 13.78
N HIS A 74 -7.37 -22.94 13.42
CA HIS A 74 -8.64 -22.76 12.70
C HIS A 74 -9.58 -21.75 13.38
N VAL A 75 -9.74 -21.80 14.71
CA VAL A 75 -10.60 -20.87 15.46
C VAL A 75 -10.00 -19.46 15.51
N GLY A 76 -8.67 -19.35 15.57
CA GLY A 76 -7.97 -18.06 15.56
C GLY A 76 -7.88 -17.42 14.17
N ALA A 77 -8.25 -18.13 13.10
CA ALA A 77 -8.12 -17.63 11.73
C ALA A 77 -8.88 -16.31 11.49
N LEU A 78 -10.04 -16.15 12.12
CA LEU A 78 -10.83 -14.92 12.05
C LEU A 78 -10.10 -13.69 12.60
N ALA A 79 -9.19 -13.87 13.57
CA ALA A 79 -8.39 -12.79 14.15
C ALA A 79 -7.03 -12.64 13.46
N VAL A 80 -6.39 -13.77 13.12
CA VAL A 80 -5.05 -13.80 12.52
C VAL A 80 -5.05 -13.22 11.11
N VAL A 81 -6.07 -13.50 10.28
CA VAL A 81 -6.12 -12.99 8.90
C VAL A 81 -6.17 -11.45 8.85
N PRO A 82 -7.09 -10.75 9.56
CA PRO A 82 -7.06 -9.28 9.62
C PRO A 82 -5.76 -8.72 10.19
N LEU A 83 -5.18 -9.38 11.19
CA LEU A 83 -3.91 -8.98 11.78
C LEU A 83 -2.77 -9.06 10.75
N LEU A 84 -2.68 -10.15 9.99
CA LEU A 84 -1.68 -10.32 8.92
C LEU A 84 -1.83 -9.26 7.84
N ILE A 85 -3.06 -8.98 7.40
CA ILE A 85 -3.35 -7.91 6.43
C ILE A 85 -2.89 -6.55 6.98
N GLY A 86 -3.22 -6.25 8.24
CA GLY A 86 -2.81 -5.01 8.90
C GLY A 86 -1.29 -4.86 9.00
N VAL A 87 -0.59 -5.90 9.46
CA VAL A 87 0.87 -5.93 9.57
C VAL A 87 1.51 -5.78 8.18
N HIS A 88 1.04 -6.53 7.18
CA HIS A 88 1.58 -6.47 5.82
C HIS A 88 1.37 -5.08 5.20
N LEU A 89 0.19 -4.48 5.37
CA LEU A 89 -0.11 -3.11 4.91
C LEU A 89 0.85 -2.09 5.57
N VAL A 90 1.05 -2.19 6.89
CA VAL A 90 1.94 -1.29 7.63
C VAL A 90 3.39 -1.47 7.18
N LEU A 91 3.85 -2.70 7.02
CA LEU A 91 5.20 -3.00 6.53
C LEU A 91 5.42 -2.42 5.14
N VAL A 92 4.53 -2.67 4.18
CA VAL A 92 4.65 -2.13 2.82
C VAL A 92 4.66 -0.61 2.87
N ARG A 93 3.79 -0.01 3.69
CA ARG A 93 3.71 1.45 3.80
C ARG A 93 4.99 2.07 4.37
N VAL A 94 5.53 1.52 5.45
CA VAL A 94 6.68 2.06 6.15
C VAL A 94 7.98 1.79 5.40
N VAL A 95 8.15 0.56 4.90
CA VAL A 95 9.39 0.10 4.28
C VAL A 95 9.46 0.49 2.81
N LEU A 96 8.38 0.28 2.06
CA LEU A 96 8.40 0.41 0.60
C LEU A 96 8.02 1.81 0.14
N VAL A 97 7.01 2.41 0.76
CA VAL A 97 6.32 3.58 0.18
C VAL A 97 6.72 4.91 0.83
N ARG A 98 7.18 4.91 2.09
CA ARG A 98 7.41 6.12 2.90
C ARG A 98 8.26 7.19 2.20
N ASP A 99 9.38 6.80 1.61
CA ASP A 99 10.30 7.77 0.98
C ASP A 99 9.79 8.24 -0.38
N ALA A 100 9.24 7.33 -1.18
CA ALA A 100 8.60 7.65 -2.45
C ALA A 100 7.45 8.65 -2.25
N GLN A 101 6.62 8.45 -1.23
CA GLN A 101 5.51 9.35 -0.92
C GLN A 101 5.97 10.77 -0.60
N ARG A 102 7.17 10.98 -0.05
CA ARG A 102 7.67 12.34 0.22
C ARG A 102 7.93 13.14 -1.05
N LEU A 103 8.17 12.47 -2.18
CA LEU A 103 8.39 13.09 -3.49
C LEU A 103 7.11 13.30 -4.30
N LEU A 104 6.01 12.65 -3.93
CA LEU A 104 4.73 12.72 -4.65
C LEU A 104 3.86 13.90 -4.18
N GLY A 105 3.18 14.55 -5.13
CA GLY A 105 2.15 15.54 -4.84
C GLY A 105 1.02 15.01 -3.93
N PRO A 106 0.28 15.92 -3.25
CA PRO A 106 -0.76 15.55 -2.26
C PRO A 106 -1.85 14.65 -2.83
N VAL A 107 -2.32 14.91 -4.06
CA VAL A 107 -3.37 14.12 -4.72
C VAL A 107 -2.88 12.70 -5.03
N ARG A 108 -1.68 12.54 -5.61
CA ARG A 108 -1.08 11.22 -5.90
C ARG A 108 -0.83 10.42 -4.63
N ARG A 109 -0.40 11.07 -3.55
CA ARG A 109 -0.26 10.42 -2.23
C ARG A 109 -1.58 9.84 -1.73
N LEU A 110 -2.68 10.59 -1.88
CA LEU A 110 -4.01 10.15 -1.47
C LEU A 110 -4.46 8.94 -2.31
N LEU A 111 -4.30 9.01 -3.63
CA LEU A 111 -4.67 7.91 -4.54
C LEU A 111 -3.86 6.64 -4.24
N ASN A 112 -2.53 6.74 -4.10
CA ASN A 112 -1.70 5.58 -3.82
C ASN A 112 -2.03 4.97 -2.43
N ARG A 113 -2.41 5.82 -1.45
CA ARG A 113 -2.88 5.36 -0.13
C ARG A 113 -4.19 4.56 -0.23
N TRP A 114 -5.16 5.05 -0.98
CA TRP A 114 -6.45 4.36 -1.15
C TRP A 114 -6.33 3.12 -2.03
N LEU A 115 -5.55 3.18 -3.10
CA LEU A 115 -5.29 2.05 -3.98
C LEU A 115 -4.67 0.88 -3.20
N ALA A 116 -3.64 1.15 -2.39
CA ALA A 116 -3.07 0.12 -1.51
C ALA A 116 -4.11 -0.46 -0.54
N ARG A 117 -4.94 0.38 0.10
CA ARG A 117 -6.01 -0.11 1.00
C ARG A 117 -7.01 -1.00 0.28
N PHE A 118 -7.48 -0.60 -0.90
CA PHE A 118 -8.42 -1.39 -1.67
C PHE A 118 -7.81 -2.69 -2.17
N SER A 119 -6.55 -2.69 -2.64
CA SER A 119 -5.86 -3.93 -3.02
C SER A 119 -5.76 -4.89 -1.84
N PHE A 120 -5.38 -4.43 -0.66
CA PHE A 120 -5.31 -5.25 0.55
C PHE A 120 -6.68 -5.75 0.99
N LEU A 121 -7.73 -4.93 0.85
CA LEU A 121 -9.10 -5.34 1.18
C LEU A 121 -9.60 -6.43 0.21
N TRP A 122 -9.48 -6.20 -1.10
CA TRP A 122 -10.07 -7.05 -2.13
C TRP A 122 -9.25 -8.29 -2.46
N ILE A 123 -7.92 -8.21 -2.41
CA ILE A 123 -7.03 -9.33 -2.75
C ILE A 123 -6.49 -9.96 -1.46
N GLY A 124 -6.13 -9.13 -0.47
CA GLY A 124 -5.56 -9.62 0.78
C GLY A 124 -6.55 -10.42 1.61
N LEU A 125 -7.79 -9.95 1.76
CA LEU A 125 -8.78 -10.67 2.56
C LEU A 125 -9.08 -12.10 2.04
N PRO A 126 -9.47 -12.30 0.77
CA PRO A 126 -9.68 -13.66 0.26
C PRO A 126 -8.38 -14.46 0.16
N GLY A 127 -7.27 -13.82 -0.26
CA GLY A 127 -5.99 -14.50 -0.44
C GLY A 127 -5.40 -15.03 0.87
N TYR A 128 -5.41 -14.22 1.94
CA TYR A 128 -4.99 -14.68 3.26
C TYR A 128 -6.05 -15.58 3.91
N GLY A 129 -7.34 -15.37 3.65
CA GLY A 129 -8.41 -16.27 4.10
C GLY A 129 -8.24 -17.70 3.56
N ALA A 130 -7.79 -17.84 2.31
CA ALA A 130 -7.52 -19.11 1.67
C ALA A 130 -6.31 -19.87 2.25
N MET A 131 -5.49 -19.25 3.12
CA MET A 131 -4.40 -19.94 3.81
C MET A 131 -4.89 -21.06 4.74
N THR A 132 -6.17 -21.06 5.11
CA THR A 132 -6.75 -22.11 5.97
C THR A 132 -6.82 -23.47 5.27
N VAL A 133 -6.76 -23.50 3.92
CA VAL A 133 -6.75 -24.74 3.15
C VAL A 133 -5.37 -25.39 3.22
N PRO A 134 -5.22 -26.64 3.72
CA PRO A 134 -3.93 -27.31 3.80
C PRO A 134 -3.25 -27.43 2.42
N VAL A 135 -1.93 -27.27 2.38
CA VAL A 135 -1.06 -27.32 1.17
C VAL A 135 -1.35 -26.22 0.15
N ALA A 136 -2.57 -26.14 -0.40
CA ALA A 136 -2.96 -25.11 -1.36
C ALA A 136 -2.89 -23.70 -0.76
N GLY A 137 -3.23 -23.55 0.52
CA GLY A 137 -3.18 -22.28 1.24
C GLY A 137 -1.78 -21.69 1.36
N VAL A 138 -0.73 -22.52 1.33
CA VAL A 138 0.66 -22.05 1.32
C VAL A 138 0.97 -21.30 0.03
N LEU A 139 0.64 -21.90 -1.12
CA LEU A 139 0.86 -21.28 -2.42
C LEU A 139 0.03 -20.01 -2.59
N VAL A 140 -1.25 -20.06 -2.20
CA VAL A 140 -2.16 -18.90 -2.31
C VAL A 140 -1.71 -17.78 -1.37
N GLY A 141 -1.31 -18.11 -0.14
CA GLY A 141 -0.84 -17.12 0.84
C GLY A 141 0.45 -16.43 0.43
N VAL A 142 1.47 -17.18 0.00
CA VAL A 142 2.73 -16.64 -0.52
C VAL A 142 2.50 -15.83 -1.79
N GLY A 143 1.67 -16.34 -2.70
CA GLY A 143 1.26 -15.63 -3.92
C GLY A 143 0.56 -14.31 -3.60
N THR A 144 -0.36 -14.29 -2.64
CA THR A 144 -1.06 -13.08 -2.19
C THR A 144 -0.07 -12.05 -1.63
N PHE A 145 0.86 -12.48 -0.78
CA PHE A 145 1.90 -11.61 -0.26
C PHE A 145 2.74 -10.98 -1.39
N ALA A 146 3.20 -11.81 -2.34
CA ALA A 146 4.02 -11.36 -3.46
C ALA A 146 3.26 -10.41 -4.39
N VAL A 147 2.01 -10.74 -4.74
CA VAL A 147 1.15 -9.93 -5.61
C VAL A 147 0.86 -8.58 -4.98
N LEU A 148 0.41 -8.53 -3.72
CA LEU A 148 0.14 -7.26 -3.03
C LEU A 148 1.37 -6.37 -2.91
N THR A 149 2.51 -6.96 -2.55
CA THR A 149 3.78 -6.23 -2.43
C THR A 149 4.21 -5.68 -3.79
N SER A 150 4.05 -6.47 -4.86
CA SER A 150 4.37 -6.07 -6.24
C SER A 150 3.42 -4.99 -6.76
N LEU A 151 2.12 -5.10 -6.49
CA LEU A 151 1.13 -4.09 -6.87
C LEU A 151 1.47 -2.73 -6.28
N VAL A 152 1.77 -2.67 -4.98
CA VAL A 152 2.15 -1.40 -4.32
C VAL A 152 3.50 -0.89 -4.81
N HIS A 153 4.45 -1.78 -5.10
CA HIS A 153 5.73 -1.41 -5.70
C HIS A 153 5.52 -0.75 -7.07
N VAL A 154 4.85 -1.44 -7.98
CA VAL A 154 4.60 -0.99 -9.35
C VAL A 154 3.77 0.28 -9.36
N SER A 155 2.69 0.37 -8.57
CA SER A 155 1.85 1.58 -8.50
C SER A 155 2.65 2.79 -8.03
N THR A 156 3.56 2.60 -7.07
CA THR A 156 4.43 3.65 -6.55
C THR A 156 5.48 4.06 -7.57
N MET A 157 6.12 3.10 -8.26
CA MET A 157 7.10 3.35 -9.33
C MET A 157 6.49 4.15 -10.48
N VAL A 158 5.32 3.71 -10.99
CA VAL A 158 4.61 4.40 -12.06
C VAL A 158 4.24 5.82 -11.63
N SER A 159 3.78 5.99 -10.40
CA SER A 159 3.47 7.32 -9.85
C SER A 159 4.70 8.22 -9.79
N LEU A 160 5.85 7.70 -9.36
CA LEU A 160 7.12 8.45 -9.31
C LEU A 160 7.60 8.84 -10.70
N GLN A 161 7.58 7.92 -11.67
CA GLN A 161 8.00 8.19 -13.03
C GLN A 161 7.12 9.25 -13.71
N ARG A 162 5.81 9.19 -13.48
CA ARG A 162 4.89 10.22 -13.99
C ARG A 162 5.14 11.58 -13.35
N GLU A 163 5.33 11.63 -12.04
CA GLU A 163 5.65 12.87 -11.31
C GLU A 163 6.98 13.47 -11.75
N ARG A 164 7.99 12.63 -12.00
CA ARG A 164 9.28 13.02 -12.58
C ARG A 164 9.09 13.65 -13.96
N SER A 165 8.24 13.06 -14.80
CA SER A 165 7.94 13.57 -16.14
C SER A 165 6.97 14.77 -16.17
N GLY A 166 6.51 15.27 -15.01
CA GLY A 166 5.55 16.38 -14.94
C GLY A 166 4.18 16.05 -15.55
N LYS A 167 3.87 14.77 -15.79
CA LYS A 167 2.62 14.36 -16.41
C LYS A 167 1.48 14.51 -15.42
N GLU A 168 0.32 14.93 -15.93
CA GLU A 168 -0.91 14.93 -15.15
C GLU A 168 -1.35 13.52 -14.74
N LEU A 169 -2.26 13.46 -13.76
CA LEU A 169 -2.89 12.22 -13.32
C LEU A 169 -3.68 11.59 -14.47
N ALA A 170 -3.40 10.32 -14.76
CA ALA A 170 -4.16 9.64 -15.80
C ALA A 170 -5.63 9.49 -15.37
N ARG A 171 -6.55 9.47 -16.34
CA ARG A 171 -7.98 9.26 -16.05
C ARG A 171 -8.21 7.92 -15.32
N TRP A 172 -7.50 6.87 -15.71
CA TRP A 172 -7.61 5.56 -15.05
C TRP A 172 -7.15 5.59 -13.58
N GLU A 173 -6.12 6.39 -13.22
CA GLU A 173 -5.64 6.54 -11.83
C GLU A 173 -6.74 7.14 -10.94
N LYS A 174 -7.65 7.94 -11.51
CA LYS A 174 -8.82 8.51 -10.83
C LYS A 174 -9.99 7.53 -10.80
N LEU A 175 -10.25 6.85 -11.92
CA LEU A 175 -11.39 5.93 -12.05
C LEU A 175 -11.24 4.68 -11.17
N VAL A 176 -10.06 4.08 -11.10
CA VAL A 176 -9.81 2.85 -10.33
C VAL A 176 -10.26 2.96 -8.86
N PRO A 177 -9.81 3.95 -8.07
CA PRO A 177 -10.24 4.06 -6.68
C PRO A 177 -11.72 4.41 -6.52
N VAL A 178 -12.32 5.16 -7.46
CA VAL A 178 -13.76 5.45 -7.44
C VAL A 178 -14.57 4.18 -7.65
N VAL A 179 -14.22 3.39 -8.68
CA VAL A 179 -14.88 2.10 -8.96
C VAL A 179 -14.72 1.15 -7.79
N LEU A 180 -13.51 1.02 -7.23
CA LEU A 180 -13.25 0.18 -6.05
C LEU A 180 -14.05 0.66 -4.82
N ALA A 181 -14.19 1.97 -4.61
CA ALA A 181 -14.99 2.51 -3.52
C ALA A 181 -16.48 2.17 -3.69
N VAL A 182 -17.04 2.39 -4.88
CA VAL A 182 -18.45 2.08 -5.19
C VAL A 182 -18.71 0.59 -5.02
N LEU A 183 -17.84 -0.28 -5.54
CA LEU A 183 -17.95 -1.73 -5.37
C LEU A 183 -17.88 -2.14 -3.90
N SER A 184 -16.98 -1.53 -3.12
CA SER A 184 -16.83 -1.84 -1.68
C SER A 184 -18.08 -1.44 -0.90
N ILE A 185 -18.65 -0.27 -1.19
CA ILE A 185 -19.90 0.19 -0.55
C ILE A 185 -21.06 -0.71 -0.94
N GLY A 186 -21.21 -1.03 -2.23
CA GLY A 186 -22.27 -1.91 -2.72
C GLY A 186 -22.22 -3.30 -2.08
N LEU A 187 -21.02 -3.91 -2.01
CA LEU A 187 -20.83 -5.20 -1.35
C LEU A 187 -21.17 -5.13 0.15
N LEU A 188 -20.76 -4.06 0.83
CA LEU A 188 -21.05 -3.87 2.25
C LEU A 188 -22.55 -3.75 2.51
N VAL A 189 -23.28 -3.01 1.66
CA VAL A 189 -24.75 -2.92 1.72
C VAL A 189 -25.40 -4.29 1.52
N ILE A 190 -24.95 -5.07 0.54
CA ILE A 190 -25.45 -6.44 0.30
C ILE A 190 -25.22 -7.33 1.51
N MET A 191 -24.00 -7.31 2.08
CA MET A 191 -23.66 -8.12 3.25
C MET A 191 -24.50 -7.76 4.48
N ILE A 192 -24.75 -6.47 4.72
CA ILE A 192 -25.65 -6.02 5.79
C ILE A 192 -27.07 -6.53 5.54
N GLY A 193 -27.59 -6.38 4.32
CA GLY A 193 -28.91 -6.88 3.95
C GLY A 193 -29.05 -8.39 4.19
N LEU A 194 -28.07 -9.18 3.76
CA LEU A 194 -28.04 -10.64 3.99
C LEU A 194 -28.00 -11.00 5.48
N ALA A 195 -27.19 -10.30 6.28
CA ALA A 195 -27.11 -10.54 7.72
C ALA A 195 -28.45 -10.25 8.42
N ILE A 196 -29.14 -9.17 8.03
CA ILE A 196 -30.47 -8.83 8.56
C ILE A 196 -31.48 -9.92 8.18
N LEU A 197 -31.52 -10.32 6.91
CA LEU A 197 -32.43 -11.37 6.41
C LEU A 197 -32.19 -12.71 7.13
N PHE A 198 -30.91 -13.07 7.32
CA PHE A 198 -30.53 -14.28 8.04
C PHE A 198 -30.95 -14.24 9.51
N GLY A 199 -30.69 -13.12 10.21
CA GLY A 199 -31.13 -12.93 11.59
C GLY A 199 -32.65 -12.99 11.72
N TRP A 200 -33.39 -12.38 10.79
CA TRP A 200 -34.85 -12.45 10.75
C TRP A 200 -35.36 -13.88 10.52
N SER A 201 -34.71 -14.62 9.63
CA SER A 201 -35.05 -16.02 9.34
C SER A 201 -34.87 -16.92 10.56
N ILE A 202 -33.79 -16.74 11.33
CA ILE A 202 -33.56 -17.47 12.58
C ILE A 202 -34.65 -17.15 13.61
N MET A 203 -34.95 -15.88 13.84
CA MET A 203 -36.00 -15.48 14.79
C MET A 203 -37.36 -16.10 14.41
N ALA A 204 -37.72 -16.06 13.13
CA ALA A 204 -38.96 -16.66 12.65
C ALA A 204 -39.03 -18.19 12.82
N ILE A 205 -37.89 -18.89 12.80
CA ILE A 205 -37.83 -20.32 13.09
C ILE A 205 -37.98 -20.57 14.59
N VAL A 206 -37.30 -19.78 15.43
CA VAL A 206 -37.37 -19.88 16.89
C VAL A 206 -38.80 -19.65 17.39
N ASP A 207 -39.49 -18.65 16.87
CA ASP A 207 -40.89 -18.34 17.24
C ASP A 207 -41.87 -19.46 16.87
N ARG A 208 -41.51 -20.34 15.93
CA ARG A 208 -42.35 -21.48 15.50
C ARG A 208 -42.07 -22.77 16.26
N MET A 209 -41.02 -22.83 17.09
CA MET A 209 -40.76 -24.00 17.91
C MET A 209 -41.69 -23.99 19.13
N PRO A 210 -42.52 -25.03 19.35
CA PRO A 210 -43.35 -25.12 20.55
C PRO A 210 -42.44 -25.21 21.78
N ALA A 211 -42.79 -24.50 22.85
CA ALA A 211 -42.10 -24.60 24.14
C ALA A 211 -42.21 -26.06 24.63
N GLN A 212 -41.07 -26.76 24.64
CA GLN A 212 -40.94 -28.09 25.25
C GLN A 212 -40.71 -27.96 26.75
#